data_AF-A0A6A3S503-F1
#
_entry.id   AF-A0A6A3S503-F1
#
_cell.length_a   1.000
_cell.length_b   1.000
_cell.length_c   1.000
_cell.angle_alpha   90.00
_cell.angle_beta   90.00
_cell.angle_gamma   90.00
#
_symmetry.space_group_name_H-M   'P 1'
#
loop_
_entity.id
_entity.type
_entity.pdbx_description
1 polymer ?
#
loop_
_entity_poly.entity_id
_entity_poly.type
_entity_poly.pdbx_seq_one_letter_code
_entity_poly.pdbx_strand_id
1 'polypeptide(L)'
;MLLEIENDLVEDTFRKYEAYVMSNSQVNLARWKHVKSKDNLHIYAKKTTKALRYSPQCCQPTIDECAGGVKPVVLSVGTLKGQLDDLMFGTVNPTTDIMHIKASYVRDYSDGAVLATLVSPTASEPFRSVTVKWFQIDLPLSRTGLLHDRDFICLEASGILHFANGERVGYMMLHSIESPKTQPLPNIIRAKHNCTGFFR
;
A
#
# COMPACT_ATOMS: atom_id res chain seq x y z
N MET A 1 14.47 11.43 10.74
CA MET A 1 14.61 10.11 10.07
C MET A 1 13.27 9.48 9.65
N LEU A 2 12.44 8.87 10.52
CA LEU A 2 11.18 8.22 10.05
C LEU A 2 10.11 9.22 9.56
N LEU A 3 9.95 10.36 10.25
CA LEU A 3 9.02 11.41 9.80
C LEU A 3 9.50 12.10 8.50
N GLU A 4 10.80 12.18 8.28
CA GLU A 4 11.36 12.67 7.00
C GLU A 4 11.03 11.70 5.86
N ILE A 5 11.21 10.38 6.09
CA ILE A 5 10.82 9.35 5.11
C ILE A 5 9.33 9.46 4.77
N GLU A 6 8.48 9.67 5.77
CA GLU A 6 7.05 9.89 5.53
C GLU A 6 6.82 11.11 4.63
N ASN A 7 7.34 12.28 5.03
CA ASN A 7 7.17 13.52 4.29
C ASN A 7 7.66 13.38 2.84
N ASP A 8 8.87 12.87 2.63
CA ASP A 8 9.47 12.72 1.30
C ASP A 8 8.65 11.80 0.39
N LEU A 9 8.20 10.65 0.92
CA LEU A 9 7.40 9.68 0.15
C LEU A 9 6.00 10.21 -0.17
N VAL A 10 5.36 10.87 0.79
CA VAL A 10 4.04 11.47 0.61
C VAL A 10 4.14 12.60 -0.41
N GLU A 11 5.09 13.52 -0.29
CA GLU A 11 5.28 14.62 -1.23
C GLU A 11 5.60 14.14 -2.65
N ASP A 12 6.56 13.23 -2.82
CA ASP A 12 6.95 12.71 -4.14
C ASP A 12 5.77 12.00 -4.84
N THR A 13 4.98 11.24 -4.07
CA THR A 13 3.81 10.56 -4.63
C THR A 13 2.65 11.54 -4.88
N PHE A 14 2.47 12.54 -4.03
CA PHE A 14 1.40 13.53 -4.17
C PHE A 14 1.58 14.38 -5.43
N ARG A 15 2.81 14.79 -5.76
CA ARG A 15 3.11 15.49 -7.03
C ARG A 15 2.72 14.66 -8.26
N LYS A 16 2.93 13.34 -8.20
CA LYS A 16 2.51 12.41 -9.28
C LYS A 16 0.99 12.27 -9.35
N TYR A 17 0.33 12.25 -8.19
CA TYR A 17 -1.13 12.23 -8.10
C TYR A 17 -1.74 13.51 -8.65
N GLU A 18 -1.24 14.68 -8.26
CA GLU A 18 -1.69 15.98 -8.74
C GLU A 18 -1.57 16.07 -10.27
N ALA A 19 -0.43 15.69 -10.85
CA ALA A 19 -0.26 15.63 -12.30
C ALA A 19 -1.27 14.70 -13.00
N TYR A 20 -1.59 13.56 -12.37
CA TYR A 20 -2.61 12.62 -12.86
C TYR A 20 -4.03 13.21 -12.79
N VAL A 21 -4.37 13.92 -11.71
CA VAL A 21 -5.65 14.62 -11.57
C VAL A 21 -5.78 15.70 -12.65
N MET A 22 -4.74 16.51 -12.83
CA MET A 22 -4.69 17.58 -13.84
C MET A 22 -4.78 17.04 -15.28
N SER A 23 -4.42 15.78 -15.52
CA SER A 23 -4.64 15.09 -16.79
C SER A 23 -6.01 14.41 -16.88
N ASN A 24 -7.05 15.00 -16.28
CA ASN A 24 -8.42 14.46 -16.21
C ASN A 24 -8.50 13.02 -15.68
N SER A 25 -7.58 12.64 -14.78
CA SER A 25 -7.52 11.31 -14.17
C SER A 25 -7.46 10.15 -15.19
N GLN A 26 -6.83 10.37 -16.35
CA GLN A 26 -6.68 9.34 -17.40
C GLN A 26 -5.44 8.47 -17.18
N VAL A 27 -5.63 7.15 -17.23
CA VAL A 27 -4.51 6.20 -17.10
C VAL A 27 -3.78 6.07 -18.43
N ASN A 28 -2.48 6.33 -18.44
CA ASN A 28 -1.64 6.14 -19.63
C ASN A 28 -1.49 4.64 -19.97
N LEU A 29 -2.29 4.15 -20.93
CA LEU A 29 -2.30 2.75 -21.37
C LEU A 29 -1.03 2.32 -22.12
N ALA A 30 -0.20 3.26 -22.61
CA ALA A 30 1.11 2.91 -23.17
C ALA A 30 2.06 2.43 -22.07
N ARG A 31 1.91 2.94 -20.83
CA ARG A 31 2.70 2.57 -19.65
C ARG A 31 2.05 1.49 -18.79
N TRP A 32 0.74 1.46 -18.73
CA TRP A 32 -0.03 0.62 -17.81
C TRP A 32 -0.85 -0.43 -18.58
N LYS A 33 -0.74 -1.70 -18.18
CA LYS A 33 -1.57 -2.80 -18.69
C LYS A 33 -2.70 -3.03 -17.71
N HIS A 34 -3.95 -3.00 -18.18
CA HIS A 34 -5.10 -3.37 -17.36
C HIS A 34 -5.00 -4.84 -16.92
N VAL A 35 -5.33 -5.10 -15.65
CA VAL A 35 -5.26 -6.44 -15.03
C VAL A 35 -6.66 -6.93 -14.69
N LYS A 36 -7.44 -6.09 -13.99
CA LYS A 36 -8.75 -6.46 -13.49
C LYS A 36 -9.60 -5.22 -13.22
N SER A 37 -10.90 -5.35 -13.40
CA SER A 37 -11.90 -4.41 -12.90
C SER A 37 -12.84 -5.12 -11.95
N LYS A 38 -13.29 -4.41 -10.92
CA LYS A 38 -14.42 -4.81 -10.08
C LYS A 38 -15.17 -3.55 -9.69
N ASP A 39 -16.46 -3.48 -10.01
CA ASP A 39 -17.28 -2.29 -9.80
C ASP A 39 -16.59 -1.05 -10.41
N ASN A 40 -16.45 0.02 -9.64
CA ASN A 40 -15.77 1.25 -10.07
C ASN A 40 -14.25 1.23 -9.83
N LEU A 41 -13.66 0.09 -9.46
CA LEU A 41 -12.22 -0.06 -9.21
C LEU A 41 -11.53 -0.76 -10.38
N HIS A 42 -10.49 -0.13 -10.89
CA HIS A 42 -9.67 -0.61 -12.00
C HIS A 42 -8.22 -0.76 -11.56
N ILE A 43 -7.64 -1.93 -11.82
CA ILE A 43 -6.27 -2.29 -11.43
C ILE A 43 -5.42 -2.44 -12.69
N TYR A 44 -4.25 -1.82 -12.67
CA TYR A 44 -3.28 -1.83 -13.75
C TYR A 44 -1.90 -2.24 -13.24
N ALA A 45 -1.15 -3.00 -14.02
CA ALA A 45 0.24 -3.31 -13.79
C ALA A 45 1.13 -2.47 -14.71
N LYS A 46 2.25 -1.96 -14.20
CA LYS A 46 3.22 -1.24 -15.02
C LYS A 46 3.83 -2.22 -16.04
N LYS A 47 3.83 -1.85 -17.32
CA LYS A 47 4.49 -2.63 -18.36
C LYS A 47 6.01 -2.60 -18.12
N THR A 48 6.63 -3.77 -18.00
CA THR A 48 8.09 -3.91 -17.93
C THR A 48 8.67 -3.92 -19.33
N THR A 49 9.53 -2.96 -19.66
CA THR A 49 10.18 -2.81 -20.98
C THR A 49 11.07 -4.00 -21.38
N LYS A 50 11.42 -4.90 -20.44
CA LYS A 50 12.25 -6.08 -20.70
C LYS A 50 11.50 -7.33 -21.18
N ALA A 51 10.16 -7.34 -21.19
CA ALA A 51 9.38 -8.52 -21.59
C ALA A 51 9.13 -8.65 -23.12
N LEU A 52 9.86 -7.90 -23.95
CA LEU A 52 9.83 -8.03 -25.42
C LEU A 52 10.96 -8.94 -25.97
N ARG A 53 11.61 -9.74 -25.14
CA ARG A 53 12.58 -10.77 -25.58
C ARG A 53 12.32 -12.17 -25.01
N TYR A 54 11.07 -12.53 -24.76
CA TYR A 54 10.75 -13.95 -24.59
C TYR A 54 10.18 -14.49 -25.90
N SER A 55 11.06 -15.17 -26.63
CA SER A 55 10.70 -16.10 -27.70
C SER A 55 9.63 -17.08 -27.19
N PRO A 56 8.63 -17.49 -28.00
CA PRO A 56 7.61 -18.43 -27.56
C PRO A 56 8.16 -19.86 -27.59
N GLN A 57 9.14 -20.18 -26.75
CA GLN A 57 9.55 -21.57 -26.57
C GLN A 57 9.99 -21.87 -25.13
N CYS A 58 9.41 -22.96 -24.64
CA CYS A 58 9.75 -23.75 -23.46
C CYS A 58 9.21 -23.28 -22.10
N CYS A 59 8.29 -24.12 -21.63
CA CYS A 59 7.72 -24.20 -20.31
C CYS A 59 8.78 -24.38 -19.21
N GLN A 60 8.39 -23.91 -18.03
CA GLN A 60 8.91 -24.14 -16.67
C GLN A 60 9.79 -23.01 -16.10
N PRO A 61 9.25 -22.21 -15.15
CA PRO A 61 10.09 -21.49 -14.21
C PRO A 61 10.54 -22.47 -13.12
N THR A 62 11.84 -22.77 -13.08
CA THR A 62 12.51 -23.29 -11.89
C THR A 62 12.50 -22.21 -10.81
N ILE A 63 12.25 -22.64 -9.56
CA ILE A 63 11.88 -21.77 -8.43
C ILE A 63 13.04 -20.90 -7.90
N ASP A 64 14.27 -21.09 -8.40
CA ASP A 64 15.48 -20.53 -7.76
C ASP A 64 16.17 -19.35 -8.48
N GLU A 65 15.61 -18.79 -9.57
CA GLU A 65 16.23 -17.66 -10.31
C GLU A 65 15.51 -16.31 -10.16
N CYS A 66 14.86 -16.03 -9.03
CA CYS A 66 14.16 -14.75 -8.80
C CYS A 66 14.90 -13.74 -7.88
N ALA A 67 16.21 -13.91 -7.66
CA ALA A 67 17.00 -13.05 -6.75
C ALA A 67 17.32 -11.63 -7.28
N GLY A 68 16.83 -11.26 -8.47
CA GLY A 68 16.97 -9.93 -9.07
C GLY A 68 15.66 -9.34 -9.62
N GLY A 69 14.52 -9.78 -9.10
CA GLY A 69 13.19 -9.43 -9.62
C GLY A 69 12.83 -7.95 -9.45
N VAL A 70 12.51 -7.27 -10.55
CA VAL A 70 11.91 -5.93 -10.51
C VAL A 70 10.59 -6.04 -9.73
N LYS A 71 10.49 -5.32 -8.60
CA LYS A 71 9.25 -5.26 -7.80
C LYS A 71 8.08 -4.84 -8.71
N PRO A 72 6.99 -5.63 -8.80
CA PRO A 72 5.85 -5.27 -9.60
C PRO A 72 5.25 -3.96 -9.08
N VAL A 73 4.93 -3.06 -10.00
CA VAL A 73 4.27 -1.79 -9.68
C VAL A 73 2.84 -1.86 -10.16
N VAL A 74 1.90 -1.66 -9.24
CA VAL A 74 0.46 -1.68 -9.49
C VAL A 74 -0.10 -0.29 -9.27
N LEU A 75 -1.06 0.10 -10.10
CA LEU A 75 -1.88 1.30 -9.96
C LEU A 75 -3.33 0.88 -9.85
N SER A 76 -4.00 1.35 -8.81
CA SER A 76 -5.44 1.17 -8.61
C SER A 76 -6.11 2.53 -8.70
N VAL A 77 -7.14 2.63 -9.54
CA VAL A 77 -7.93 3.85 -9.75
C VAL A 77 -9.40 3.48 -9.63
N GLY A 78 -10.17 4.26 -8.91
CA GLY A 78 -11.61 4.06 -8.86
C GLY A 78 -12.34 5.13 -8.07
N THR A 79 -13.64 4.91 -7.92
CA THR A 79 -14.52 5.77 -7.13
C THR A 79 -15.30 4.95 -6.11
N LEU A 80 -15.62 5.59 -4.99
CA LEU A 80 -16.49 5.06 -3.95
C LEU A 80 -17.52 6.13 -3.57
N LYS A 81 -18.71 5.70 -3.17
CA LYS A 81 -19.76 6.61 -2.71
C LYS A 81 -19.58 6.86 -1.21
N GLY A 82 -19.40 8.11 -0.81
CA GLY A 82 -19.24 8.51 0.59
C GLY A 82 -18.68 9.92 0.71
N GLN A 83 -18.46 10.38 1.94
CA GLN A 83 -17.70 11.59 2.21
C GLN A 83 -16.23 11.25 2.44
N LEU A 84 -15.34 12.19 2.15
CA LEU A 84 -13.90 12.04 2.41
C LEU A 84 -13.63 11.71 3.89
N ASP A 85 -14.28 12.42 4.80
CA ASP A 85 -14.09 12.23 6.24
C ASP A 85 -14.50 10.82 6.70
N ASP A 86 -15.59 10.26 6.16
CA ASP A 86 -16.02 8.88 6.45
C ASP A 86 -14.94 7.87 6.05
N LEU A 87 -14.35 8.06 4.87
CA LEU A 87 -13.26 7.23 4.38
C LEU A 87 -12.03 7.36 5.27
N MET A 88 -11.68 8.59 5.66
CA MET A 88 -10.50 8.85 6.47
C MET A 88 -10.64 8.28 7.88
N PHE A 89 -11.83 8.34 8.49
CA PHE A 89 -12.10 7.64 9.75
C PHE A 89 -12.06 6.11 9.61
N GLY A 90 -12.49 5.56 8.48
CA GLY A 90 -12.32 4.13 8.18
C GLY A 90 -10.87 3.73 7.89
N THR A 91 -10.00 4.69 7.59
CA THR A 91 -8.59 4.48 7.24
C THR A 91 -7.69 4.52 8.47
N VAL A 92 -7.89 5.50 9.35
CA VAL A 92 -7.05 5.81 10.51
C VAL A 92 -7.21 4.74 11.60
N ASN A 93 -6.12 4.06 11.91
CA ASN A 93 -6.09 3.01 12.95
C ASN A 93 -4.84 3.14 13.83
N PRO A 94 -4.77 4.11 14.76
CA PRO A 94 -3.54 4.49 15.46
C PRO A 94 -3.15 3.57 16.62
N THR A 95 -4.05 2.69 17.07
CA THR A 95 -3.82 1.73 18.16
C THR A 95 -4.08 0.30 17.69
N THR A 96 -3.54 -0.68 18.41
CA THR A 96 -3.75 -2.11 18.12
C THR A 96 -5.24 -2.47 18.16
N ASP A 97 -5.99 -1.98 19.14
CA ASP A 97 -7.43 -2.26 19.25
C ASP A 97 -8.20 -1.73 18.03
N ILE A 98 -7.93 -0.49 17.61
CA ILE A 98 -8.59 0.11 16.44
C ILE A 98 -8.16 -0.61 15.15
N MET A 99 -6.90 -1.04 15.09
CA MET A 99 -6.39 -1.86 13.98
C MET A 99 -7.11 -3.20 13.88
N HIS A 100 -7.37 -3.89 14.99
CA HIS A 100 -8.15 -5.14 15.00
C HIS A 100 -9.61 -4.90 14.62
N ILE A 101 -10.21 -3.80 15.07
CA ILE A 101 -11.55 -3.39 14.61
C ILE A 101 -11.55 -3.20 13.09
N LYS A 102 -10.57 -2.49 12.53
CA LYS A 102 -10.40 -2.31 11.07
C LYS A 102 -10.30 -3.64 10.33
N ALA A 103 -9.45 -4.55 10.81
CA ALA A 103 -9.26 -5.87 10.21
C ALA A 103 -10.57 -6.68 10.13
N SER A 104 -11.46 -6.55 11.12
CA SER A 104 -12.71 -7.33 11.17
C SER A 104 -13.65 -7.06 9.99
N TYR A 105 -13.68 -5.82 9.47
CA TYR A 105 -14.55 -5.43 8.35
C TYR A 105 -13.80 -5.27 7.01
N VAL A 106 -12.54 -4.84 7.01
CA VAL A 106 -11.74 -4.73 5.77
C VAL A 106 -11.18 -6.08 5.33
N ARG A 107 -10.78 -6.91 6.30
CA ARG A 107 -10.13 -8.22 6.08
C ARG A 107 -8.85 -8.11 5.24
N ASP A 108 -8.06 -7.08 5.50
CA ASP A 108 -6.79 -6.77 4.85
C ASP A 108 -5.57 -7.47 5.48
N TYR A 109 -5.63 -7.82 6.76
CA TYR A 109 -4.61 -8.63 7.46
C TYR A 109 -5.25 -9.60 8.46
N SER A 110 -4.54 -10.69 8.77
CA SER A 110 -4.97 -11.75 9.69
C SER A 110 -4.58 -11.48 11.14
N ASP A 111 -3.49 -10.75 11.36
CA ASP A 111 -3.04 -10.29 12.68
C ASP A 111 -2.22 -9.01 12.54
N GLY A 112 -2.02 -8.29 13.63
CA GLY A 112 -1.14 -7.15 13.67
C GLY A 112 -1.08 -6.44 15.02
N ALA A 113 -0.06 -5.58 15.13
CA ALA A 113 0.20 -4.78 16.32
C ALA A 113 0.81 -3.44 15.95
N VAL A 114 0.41 -2.39 16.67
CA VAL A 114 1.11 -1.11 16.64
C VAL A 114 2.34 -1.22 17.54
N LEU A 115 3.53 -1.14 16.94
CA LEU A 115 4.81 -1.26 17.64
C LEU A 115 5.28 0.07 18.23
N ALA A 116 4.97 1.17 17.56
CA ALA A 116 5.26 2.52 18.04
C ALA A 116 4.32 3.54 17.40
N THR A 117 3.94 4.56 18.16
CA THR A 117 3.19 5.72 17.65
C THR A 117 4.11 6.94 17.66
N LEU A 118 4.39 7.47 16.48
CA LEU A 118 5.25 8.65 16.30
C LEU A 118 4.41 9.93 16.31
N VAL A 119 3.21 9.87 15.72
CA VAL A 119 2.23 10.96 15.72
C VAL A 119 0.86 10.37 15.98
N SER A 120 0.18 10.87 17.00
CA SER A 120 -1.19 10.48 17.35
C SER A 120 -2.20 11.50 16.80
N PRO A 121 -3.39 11.05 16.35
CA PRO A 121 -4.48 11.95 16.01
C PRO A 121 -4.85 12.91 17.14
N THR A 122 -5.27 14.12 16.78
CA THR A 122 -5.74 15.14 17.72
C THR A 122 -7.14 15.62 17.33
N ALA A 123 -7.80 16.39 18.19
CA ALA A 123 -9.11 16.96 17.86
C ALA A 123 -9.07 17.91 16.64
N SER A 124 -7.97 18.65 16.45
CA SER A 124 -7.78 19.54 15.30
C SER A 124 -7.28 18.81 14.05
N GLU A 125 -6.55 17.71 14.23
CA GLU A 125 -6.01 16.89 13.13
C GLU A 125 -6.42 15.42 13.33
N PRO A 126 -7.72 15.08 13.16
CA PRO A 126 -8.24 13.76 13.50
C PRO A 126 -7.74 12.64 12.58
N PHE A 127 -7.23 13.01 11.39
CA PHE A 127 -6.74 12.07 10.40
C PHE A 127 -5.21 11.93 10.40
N ARG A 128 -4.51 12.75 11.20
CA ARG A 128 -3.05 12.77 11.21
C ARG A 128 -2.54 11.67 12.12
N SER A 129 -1.92 10.65 11.54
CA SER A 129 -1.32 9.54 12.28
C SER A 129 -0.04 9.09 11.60
N VAL A 130 0.99 8.80 12.39
CA VAL A 130 2.20 8.09 11.93
C VAL A 130 2.57 7.04 12.95
N THR A 131 2.62 5.79 12.51
CA THR A 131 2.85 4.63 13.38
C THR A 131 3.79 3.64 12.71
N VAL A 132 4.52 2.89 13.52
CA VAL A 132 5.24 1.68 13.08
C VAL A 132 4.38 0.49 13.45
N LYS A 133 4.05 -0.33 12.46
CA LYS A 133 3.17 -1.50 12.63
C LYS A 133 3.83 -2.76 12.15
N TRP A 134 3.50 -3.86 12.83
CA TRP A 134 3.65 -5.20 12.31
C TRP A 134 2.28 -5.75 11.92
N PHE A 135 2.19 -6.45 10.79
CA PHE A 135 0.98 -7.16 10.40
C PHE A 135 1.29 -8.37 9.53
N GLN A 136 0.40 -9.36 9.58
CA GLN A 136 0.47 -10.59 8.80
C GLN A 136 -0.69 -10.66 7.80
N ILE A 137 -0.42 -11.23 6.62
CA ILE A 137 -1.44 -11.62 5.66
C ILE A 137 -1.36 -13.13 5.43
N ASP A 138 -2.53 -13.77 5.42
CA ASP A 138 -2.64 -15.18 5.08
C ASP A 138 -2.80 -15.31 3.57
N LEU A 139 -1.91 -16.07 2.92
CA LEU A 139 -1.99 -16.30 1.49
C LEU A 139 -2.85 -17.53 1.17
N PRO A 140 -3.59 -17.53 0.05
CA PRO A 140 -4.22 -18.75 -0.44
C PRO A 140 -3.16 -19.86 -0.57
N LEU A 141 -3.54 -21.09 -0.24
CA LEU A 141 -2.64 -22.26 -0.27
C LEU A 141 -1.48 -22.22 0.73
N SER A 142 -1.45 -21.31 1.71
CA SER A 142 -0.38 -21.32 2.72
C SER A 142 -0.34 -22.63 3.52
N ARG A 143 -1.52 -23.18 3.81
CA ARG A 143 -1.68 -24.48 4.50
C ARG A 143 -1.19 -25.69 3.70
N THR A 144 -0.96 -25.56 2.39
CA THR A 144 -0.44 -26.68 1.57
C THR A 144 1.09 -26.71 1.53
N GLY A 145 1.77 -25.72 2.12
CA GLY A 145 3.23 -25.57 2.07
C GLY A 145 3.76 -25.07 0.72
N LEU A 146 2.90 -24.83 -0.27
CA LEU A 146 3.30 -24.30 -1.57
C LEU A 146 3.54 -22.79 -1.53
N LEU A 147 2.81 -22.09 -0.68
CA LEU A 147 2.99 -20.68 -0.39
C LEU A 147 3.25 -20.53 1.11
N HIS A 148 4.06 -19.54 1.48
CA HIS A 148 4.22 -19.15 2.88
C HIS A 148 3.39 -17.90 3.13
N ASP A 149 2.91 -17.70 4.35
CA ASP A 149 2.30 -16.43 4.74
C ASP A 149 3.35 -15.31 4.72
N ARG A 150 2.88 -14.06 4.79
CA ARG A 150 3.75 -12.88 4.73
C ARG A 150 3.47 -11.98 5.92
N ASP A 151 4.54 -11.53 6.55
CA ASP A 151 4.46 -10.43 7.50
C ASP A 151 5.19 -9.20 6.97
N PHE A 152 4.85 -8.06 7.56
CA PHE A 152 5.38 -6.76 7.22
C PHE A 152 5.73 -6.00 8.49
N ILE A 153 6.74 -5.15 8.39
CA ILE A 153 6.96 -4.07 9.34
C ILE A 153 6.92 -2.79 8.51
N CYS A 154 5.95 -1.95 8.77
CA CYS A 154 5.70 -0.76 7.97
C CYS A 154 5.60 0.48 8.84
N LEU A 155 6.16 1.57 8.32
CA LEU A 155 5.72 2.91 8.66
C LEU A 155 4.37 3.12 7.96
N GLU A 156 3.31 3.29 8.74
CA GLU A 156 1.99 3.65 8.25
C GLU A 156 1.69 5.10 8.62
N ALA A 157 1.27 5.89 7.64
CA ALA A 157 0.87 7.27 7.85
C ALA A 157 -0.46 7.59 7.15
N SER A 158 -1.19 8.54 7.73
CA SER A 158 -2.39 9.11 7.13
C SER A 158 -2.54 10.58 7.51
N GLY A 159 -3.35 11.30 6.73
CA GLY A 159 -3.62 12.71 6.95
C GLY A 159 -4.39 13.35 5.80
N ILE A 160 -4.44 14.68 5.82
CA ILE A 160 -5.04 15.51 4.78
C ILE A 160 -3.94 16.37 4.15
N LEU A 161 -3.92 16.40 2.82
CA LEU A 161 -3.17 17.33 2.00
C LEU A 161 -4.13 18.28 1.30
N HIS A 162 -3.59 19.31 0.67
CA HIS A 162 -4.36 20.27 -0.11
C HIS A 162 -3.71 20.46 -1.48
N PHE A 163 -4.53 20.50 -2.52
CA PHE A 163 -4.10 21.04 -3.82
C PHE A 163 -3.91 22.55 -3.73
N ALA A 164 -3.24 23.13 -4.74
CA ALA A 164 -3.04 24.58 -4.82
C ALA A 164 -4.36 25.38 -4.86
N ASN A 165 -5.46 24.77 -5.30
CA ASN A 165 -6.81 25.36 -5.30
C ASN A 165 -7.53 25.28 -3.94
N GLY A 166 -6.91 24.67 -2.91
CA GLY A 166 -7.49 24.47 -1.59
C GLY A 166 -8.35 23.22 -1.43
N GLU A 167 -8.52 22.41 -2.49
CA GLU A 167 -9.26 21.14 -2.40
C GLU A 167 -8.54 20.16 -1.47
N ARG A 168 -9.30 19.58 -0.54
CA ARG A 168 -8.80 18.61 0.45
C ARG A 168 -8.59 17.25 -0.21
N VAL A 169 -7.46 16.62 0.10
CA VAL A 169 -7.10 15.28 -0.36
C VAL A 169 -6.66 14.43 0.82
N GLY A 170 -7.39 13.38 1.14
CA GLY A 170 -6.98 12.39 2.14
C GLY A 170 -5.86 11.50 1.61
N TYR A 171 -4.96 11.05 2.48
CA TYR A 171 -3.93 10.08 2.09
C TYR A 171 -3.77 8.95 3.10
N MET A 172 -3.30 7.82 2.59
CA MET A 172 -2.73 6.73 3.38
C MET A 172 -1.41 6.30 2.74
N MET A 173 -0.39 6.07 3.55
CA MET A 173 0.92 5.59 3.14
C MET A 173 1.30 4.39 3.99
N LEU A 174 1.81 3.34 3.35
CA LEU A 174 2.43 2.16 3.96
C LEU A 174 3.81 1.99 3.31
N HIS A 175 4.86 2.08 4.11
CA HIS A 175 6.24 1.90 3.66
C HIS A 175 6.94 0.88 4.53
N SER A 176 7.32 -0.26 3.94
CA SER A 176 8.07 -1.27 4.70
C SER A 176 9.43 -0.75 5.14
N ILE A 177 9.72 -0.89 6.43
CA ILE A 177 10.99 -0.49 7.04
C ILE A 177 11.74 -1.71 7.57
N GLU A 178 13.05 -1.57 7.73
CA GLU A 178 13.87 -2.56 8.41
C GLU A 178 14.02 -2.20 9.89
N SER A 179 13.96 -3.21 10.76
CA SER A 179 14.24 -3.04 12.17
C SER A 179 15.13 -4.17 12.66
N PRO A 180 16.33 -3.87 13.20
CA PRO A 180 17.20 -4.90 13.76
C PRO A 180 16.61 -5.55 15.02
N LYS A 181 15.59 -4.93 15.63
CA LYS A 181 14.91 -5.44 16.84
C LYS A 181 13.86 -6.51 16.54
N THR A 182 13.57 -6.77 15.27
CA THR A 182 12.52 -7.73 14.89
C THR A 182 13.12 -8.93 14.20
N GLN A 183 12.89 -10.11 14.77
CA GLN A 183 13.31 -11.37 14.18
C GLN A 183 12.22 -11.85 13.19
N PRO A 184 12.61 -12.53 12.10
CA PRO A 184 11.64 -13.23 11.26
C PRO A 184 10.91 -14.30 12.05
N LEU A 185 9.61 -14.47 11.79
CA LEU A 185 8.82 -15.53 12.39
C LEU A 185 9.07 -16.86 11.64
N PRO A 186 9.03 -18.02 12.31
CA PRO A 186 9.16 -19.32 11.65
C PRO A 186 8.08 -19.52 10.58
N ASN A 187 8.46 -20.05 9.40
CA ASN A 187 7.57 -20.35 8.28
C ASN A 187 6.80 -19.15 7.68
N ILE A 188 7.17 -17.93 8.03
CA ILE A 188 6.62 -16.68 7.50
C ILE A 188 7.73 -15.92 6.79
N ILE A 189 7.43 -15.36 5.63
CA ILE A 189 8.41 -14.56 4.88
C ILE A 189 8.14 -13.07 5.12
N ARG A 190 9.17 -12.36 5.61
CA ARG A 190 9.16 -10.89 5.73
C ARG A 190 9.12 -10.26 4.35
N ALA A 191 7.96 -9.77 3.95
CA ALA A 191 7.78 -9.08 2.69
C ALA A 191 8.00 -7.56 2.83
N LYS A 192 8.19 -6.91 1.67
CA LYS A 192 8.37 -5.46 1.57
C LYS A 192 7.42 -4.89 0.53
N HIS A 193 6.56 -3.95 0.91
CA HIS A 193 5.72 -3.18 0.00
C HIS A 193 5.83 -1.68 0.29
N ASN A 194 5.50 -0.90 -0.75
CA ASN A 194 5.31 0.54 -0.62
C ASN A 194 3.97 0.82 -1.29
N CYS A 195 3.04 1.41 -0.57
CA CYS A 195 1.70 1.73 -1.03
C CYS A 195 1.38 3.14 -0.58
N THR A 196 0.92 3.99 -1.49
CA THR A 196 0.39 5.31 -1.15
C THR A 196 -0.90 5.49 -1.94
N GLY A 197 -1.97 5.82 -1.22
CA GLY A 197 -3.29 6.11 -1.78
C GLY A 197 -3.70 7.54 -1.48
N PHE A 198 -4.46 8.14 -2.40
CA PHE A 198 -5.04 9.48 -2.26
C PHE A 198 -6.53 9.43 -2.55
N PHE A 199 -7.31 10.18 -1.77
CA PHE A 199 -8.77 10.18 -1.78
C PHE A 199 -9.27 11.61 -1.87
N ARG A 200 -10.28 11.84 -2.72
CA ARG A 200 -10.99 13.11 -2.86
C ARG A 200 -12.49 12.87 -2.70
#